data_AF-A0A6N3C8J3-F1
#
_entry.id   AF-A0A6N3C8J3-F1
#
_cell.length_a   1.000
_cell.length_b   1.000
_cell.length_c   1.000
_cell.angle_alpha   90.00
_cell.angle_beta   90.00
_cell.angle_gamma   90.00
#
_symmetry.space_group_name_H-M   'P 1'
#
loop_
_entity.id
_entity.type
_entity.pdbx_description
1 polymer ?
#
loop_
_entity_poly.entity_id
_entity_poly.type
_entity_poly.pdbx_seq_one_letter_code
_entity_poly.pdbx_strand_id
1 'polypeptide(L)'
;MKKVIFDISPLGSFQFSCETYMMYYREKYGQDIFFYTRKNGKYVKVEDLEELRNLKSRVMVSVDLGSEVDFIAHDLDARVKPLTEELEDDELLINIVERLGDNASWKNSKMRVVELQEN
;
A
#
# COMPACT_ATOMS: atom_id res chain seq x y z
N MET A 1 -4.67 -26.96 -0.15
CA MET A 1 -3.91 -26.07 -1.06
C MET A 1 -4.10 -24.65 -0.56
N LYS A 2 -3.04 -24.04 -0.03
CA LYS A 2 -3.09 -22.71 0.58
C LYS A 2 -2.48 -21.69 -0.37
N LYS A 3 -3.18 -20.58 -0.68
CA LYS A 3 -2.59 -19.46 -1.42
C LYS A 3 -1.93 -18.49 -0.44
N VAL A 4 -0.77 -17.96 -0.82
CA VAL A 4 -0.09 -16.89 -0.07
C VAL A 4 0.49 -15.85 -1.02
N ILE A 5 0.62 -14.63 -0.53
CA ILE A 5 1.35 -13.54 -1.19
C ILE A 5 2.84 -13.74 -0.93
N PHE A 6 3.62 -13.67 -1.99
CA PHE A 6 5.07 -13.72 -1.93
C PHE A 6 5.65 -12.48 -2.59
N ASP A 7 6.60 -11.81 -1.93
CA ASP A 7 7.28 -10.63 -2.46
C ASP A 7 8.79 -10.86 -2.57
N ILE A 8 9.34 -10.54 -3.74
CA ILE A 8 10.79 -10.41 -3.91
C ILE A 8 11.13 -8.93 -3.84
N SER A 9 11.52 -8.48 -2.65
CA SER A 9 11.90 -7.10 -2.37
C SER A 9 13.30 -7.05 -1.72
N PRO A 10 14.19 -6.12 -2.13
CA PRO A 10 15.51 -5.98 -1.52
C PRO A 10 15.46 -5.52 -0.06
N LEU A 11 14.31 -5.04 0.41
CA LEU A 11 14.09 -4.57 1.78
C LEU A 11 13.55 -5.66 2.71
N GLY A 12 13.28 -6.87 2.21
CA GLY A 12 12.75 -7.98 3.02
C GLY A 12 11.42 -7.65 3.70
N SER A 13 10.57 -6.86 3.03
CA SER A 13 9.23 -6.50 3.49
C SER A 13 8.35 -6.19 2.30
N PHE A 14 7.05 -6.50 2.44
CA PHE A 14 6.04 -6.20 1.44
C PHE A 14 6.05 -4.73 1.04
N GLN A 15 6.23 -4.47 -0.26
CA GLN A 15 6.12 -3.13 -0.83
C GLN A 15 4.89 -3.06 -1.74
N PHE A 16 3.69 -3.04 -1.18
CA PHE A 16 2.46 -2.89 -1.96
C PHE A 16 2.34 -1.51 -2.63
N SER A 17 1.69 -1.41 -3.78
CA SER A 17 1.36 -0.14 -4.46
C SER A 17 0.31 0.67 -3.69
N CYS A 18 0.21 1.98 -3.97
CA CYS A 18 -0.84 2.83 -3.38
C CYS A 18 -2.24 2.28 -3.71
N GLU A 19 -2.41 1.76 -4.93
CA GLU A 19 -3.66 1.17 -5.42
C GLU A 19 -4.07 -0.05 -4.57
N THR A 20 -3.13 -0.93 -4.22
CA THR A 20 -3.40 -2.05 -3.30
C THR A 20 -3.91 -1.57 -1.94
N TYR A 21 -3.29 -0.56 -1.35
CA TYR A 21 -3.75 -0.01 -0.06
C TYR A 21 -5.14 0.62 -0.18
N MET A 22 -5.42 1.38 -1.25
CA MET A 22 -6.74 1.98 -1.50
C MET A 22 -7.83 0.91 -1.55
N MET A 23 -7.60 -0.14 -2.35
CA MET A 23 -8.54 -1.24 -2.50
C MET A 23 -8.74 -1.98 -1.17
N TYR A 24 -7.66 -2.33 -0.48
CA TYR A 24 -7.75 -3.08 0.76
C TYR A 24 -8.51 -2.32 1.86
N TYR A 25 -8.20 -1.03 2.07
CA TYR A 25 -8.89 -0.24 3.09
C TYR A 25 -10.35 0.04 2.74
N ARG A 26 -10.64 0.28 1.46
CA ARG A 26 -12.01 0.46 1.00
C ARG A 26 -12.83 -0.81 1.17
N GLU A 27 -12.32 -1.95 0.72
CA GLU A 27 -13.05 -3.22 0.73
C GLU A 27 -13.15 -3.82 2.14
N LYS A 28 -12.11 -3.70 2.98
CA LYS A 28 -12.09 -4.27 4.34
C LYS A 28 -12.80 -3.41 5.38
N TYR A 29 -12.64 -2.09 5.30
CA TYR A 29 -13.08 -1.16 6.36
C TYR A 29 -14.11 -0.14 5.87
N GLY A 30 -14.46 -0.12 4.58
CA GLY A 30 -15.31 0.93 4.01
C GLY A 30 -14.65 2.32 4.04
N GLN A 31 -13.33 2.38 4.22
CA GLN A 31 -12.62 3.63 4.55
C GLN A 31 -11.73 4.09 3.40
N ASP A 32 -11.76 5.38 3.13
CA ASP A 32 -10.76 6.03 2.29
C ASP A 32 -9.44 6.23 3.04
N ILE A 33 -8.36 6.25 2.26
CA ILE A 33 -7.05 6.66 2.72
C ILE A 33 -6.45 7.64 1.71
N PHE A 34 -5.58 8.49 2.19
CA PHE A 34 -5.01 9.60 1.44
C PHE A 34 -3.49 9.51 1.44
N PHE A 35 -2.89 9.86 0.31
CA PHE A 35 -1.46 9.75 0.08
C PHE A 35 -0.84 11.12 -0.01
N TYR A 36 0.26 11.30 0.72
CA TYR A 36 1.04 12.53 0.74
C TYR A 36 2.48 12.23 0.37
N THR A 37 3.08 13.09 -0.43
CA THR A 37 4.52 13.05 -0.73
C THR A 37 5.15 14.39 -0.40
N ARG A 38 6.46 14.40 -0.11
CA ARG A 38 7.16 15.62 0.25
C ARG A 38 7.62 16.36 -1.00
N LYS A 39 7.15 17.59 -1.20
CA LYS A 39 7.57 18.52 -2.27
C LYS A 39 7.91 19.87 -1.64
N ASN A 40 9.09 20.42 -1.96
CA ASN A 40 9.52 21.75 -1.51
C ASN A 40 9.38 21.99 0.01
N GLY A 41 9.70 20.98 0.82
CA GLY A 41 9.66 21.06 2.27
C GLY A 41 8.32 20.69 2.91
N LYS A 42 7.22 20.70 2.16
CA LYS A 42 5.85 20.41 2.61
C LYS A 42 5.35 19.05 2.13
N TYR A 43 4.28 18.57 2.75
CA TYR A 43 3.55 17.40 2.31
C TYR A 43 2.40 17.83 1.40
N VAL A 44 2.35 17.27 0.20
CA VAL A 44 1.32 17.55 -0.80
C VAL A 44 0.51 16.28 -1.03
N LYS A 45 -0.82 16.41 -1.00
CA LYS A 45 -1.75 15.32 -1.29
C LYS A 45 -1.60 14.93 -2.77
N VAL A 46 -1.56 13.65 -3.06
CA VAL A 46 -1.45 13.12 -4.42
C VAL A 46 -2.71 12.34 -4.75
N GLU A 47 -3.42 12.79 -5.76
CA GLU A 47 -4.71 12.20 -6.20
C GLU A 47 -4.61 11.61 -7.62
N ASP A 48 -3.60 12.02 -8.39
CA ASP A 48 -3.35 11.48 -9.73
C ASP A 48 -2.82 10.04 -9.65
N LEU A 49 -3.47 9.11 -10.37
CA LEU A 49 -3.13 7.68 -10.34
C LEU A 49 -1.75 7.39 -10.94
N GLU A 50 -1.34 8.12 -11.97
CA GLU A 50 -0.03 7.95 -12.59
C GLU A 50 1.08 8.44 -11.64
N GLU A 51 0.87 9.57 -10.96
CA GLU A 51 1.80 10.06 -9.94
C GLU A 51 1.90 9.08 -8.76
N LEU A 52 0.76 8.56 -8.26
CA LEU A 52 0.71 7.59 -7.18
C LEU A 52 1.55 6.34 -7.47
N ARG A 53 1.52 5.85 -8.71
CA ARG A 53 2.32 4.70 -9.16
C ARG A 53 3.83 4.99 -9.14
N ASN A 54 4.21 6.23 -9.39
CA ASN A 54 5.61 6.65 -9.54
C ASN A 54 6.21 7.31 -8.29
N LEU A 55 5.49 7.32 -7.16
CA LEU A 55 5.97 7.94 -5.92
C LEU A 55 7.27 7.33 -5.42
N LYS A 56 8.26 8.18 -5.15
CA LYS A 56 9.52 7.80 -4.47
C LYS A 56 9.36 7.67 -2.96
N SER A 57 8.40 8.37 -2.38
CA SER A 57 8.06 8.35 -0.96
C SER A 57 6.58 8.62 -0.80
N ARG A 58 5.95 8.04 0.22
CA ARG A 58 4.55 8.28 0.53
C ARG A 58 4.33 8.25 2.05
N VAL A 59 3.40 9.05 2.51
CA VAL A 59 2.76 8.94 3.82
C VAL A 59 1.29 8.68 3.56
N MET A 60 0.74 7.69 4.25
CA MET A 60 -0.64 7.25 4.09
C MET A 60 -1.39 7.62 5.36
N VAL A 61 -2.54 8.28 5.23
CA VAL A 61 -3.37 8.70 6.36
C VAL A 61 -4.84 8.37 6.12
N SER A 62 -5.60 8.12 7.19
CA SER A 62 -7.03 7.82 7.16
C SER A 62 -7.93 9.06 7.12
N VAL A 63 -7.36 10.25 7.32
CA VAL A 63 -8.07 11.53 7.32
C VAL A 63 -7.51 12.44 6.24
N ASP A 64 -8.38 13.21 5.59
CA ASP A 64 -7.93 14.21 4.63
C ASP A 64 -7.36 15.41 5.39
N LEU A 65 -6.06 15.66 5.21
CA LEU A 65 -5.33 16.77 5.82
C LEU A 65 -5.37 18.03 4.93
N GLY A 66 -6.03 17.96 3.77
CA GLY A 66 -6.07 19.02 2.77
C GLY A 66 -5.01 18.86 1.69
N SER A 67 -5.00 19.77 0.71
CA SER A 67 -4.10 19.67 -0.44
C SER A 67 -2.61 19.78 -0.09
N GLU A 68 -2.28 20.54 0.96
CA GLU A 68 -0.91 20.79 1.39
C GLU A 68 -0.85 21.00 2.91
N VAL A 69 0.12 20.38 3.57
CA VAL A 69 0.39 20.57 5.01
C VAL A 69 1.89 20.65 5.28
N ASP A 70 2.27 21.42 6.29
CA ASP A 70 3.69 21.64 6.61
C ASP A 70 4.32 20.39 7.25
N PHE A 71 3.55 19.63 8.02
CA PHE A 71 4.06 18.49 8.78
C PHE A 71 3.01 17.40 8.97
N ILE A 72 3.45 16.13 8.89
CA ILE A 72 2.65 14.96 9.27
C ILE A 72 3.47 14.18 10.30
N ALA A 73 3.05 14.20 11.56
CA ALA A 73 3.77 13.53 12.65
C ALA A 73 3.88 12.02 12.43
N HIS A 74 4.99 11.41 12.83
CA HIS A 74 5.25 9.97 12.63
C HIS A 74 4.34 9.07 13.46
N ASP A 75 3.93 9.56 14.62
CA ASP A 75 3.05 8.96 15.63
C ASP A 75 1.60 9.45 15.51
N LEU A 76 1.26 10.16 14.44
CA LEU A 76 -0.11 10.59 14.19
C LEU A 76 -1.02 9.37 14.12
N ASP A 77 -2.03 9.30 14.99
CA ASP A 77 -3.00 8.19 15.07
C ASP A 77 -3.70 7.91 13.73
N ALA A 78 -3.85 8.93 12.89
CA ALA A 78 -4.43 8.79 11.56
C ALA A 78 -3.49 8.14 10.53
N ARG A 79 -2.25 7.80 10.86
CA ARG A 79 -1.35 7.11 9.91
C ARG A 79 -1.80 5.68 9.67
N VAL A 80 -1.88 5.34 8.39
CA VAL A 80 -2.15 4.00 7.91
C VAL A 80 -0.92 3.13 8.14
N LYS A 81 -1.12 2.01 8.84
CA LYS A 81 -0.05 1.02 9.07
C LYS A 81 0.26 0.27 7.78
N PRO A 82 1.54 -0.07 7.53
CA PRO A 82 1.90 -0.93 6.40
C PRO A 82 1.19 -2.29 6.46
N LEU A 83 0.82 -2.82 5.30
CA LEU A 83 0.42 -4.22 5.17
C LEU A 83 1.69 -5.08 5.16
N THR A 84 1.81 -5.98 6.12
CA THR A 84 3.02 -6.77 6.38
C THR A 84 2.84 -8.23 5.98
N GLU A 85 3.89 -9.03 6.13
CA GLU A 85 3.90 -10.48 5.89
C GLU A 85 2.92 -11.24 6.80
N GLU A 86 2.48 -10.67 7.92
CA GLU A 86 1.41 -11.23 8.75
C GLU A 86 0.06 -11.33 8.02
N LEU A 87 -0.07 -10.64 6.88
CA LEU A 87 -1.25 -10.67 6.00
C LEU A 87 -0.99 -11.46 4.71
N GLU A 88 0.08 -12.26 4.64
CA GLU A 88 0.42 -13.03 3.43
C GLU A 88 -0.68 -14.01 3.00
N ASP A 89 -1.49 -14.50 3.94
CA ASP A 89 -2.59 -15.43 3.69
C ASP A 89 -3.98 -14.78 3.85
N ASP A 90 -4.05 -13.45 3.95
CA ASP A 90 -5.32 -12.70 3.96
C ASP A 90 -6.00 -12.84 2.58
N GLU A 91 -7.16 -13.52 2.55
CA GLU A 91 -7.88 -13.84 1.30
C GLU A 91 -8.27 -12.60 0.48
N LEU A 92 -8.63 -11.51 1.15
CA LEU A 92 -8.96 -10.25 0.48
C LEU A 92 -7.72 -9.66 -0.17
N LEU A 93 -6.60 -9.62 0.55
CA LEU A 93 -5.35 -9.10 0.03
C LEU A 93 -4.82 -9.94 -1.12
N ILE A 94 -4.93 -11.28 -1.03
CA ILE A 94 -4.63 -12.22 -2.13
C ILE A 94 -5.45 -11.87 -3.36
N ASN A 95 -6.77 -11.71 -3.22
CA ASN A 95 -7.65 -11.38 -4.33
C ASN A 95 -7.27 -10.05 -5.00
N ILE A 96 -6.93 -9.04 -4.19
CA ILE A 96 -6.48 -7.73 -4.70
C ILE A 96 -5.17 -7.88 -5.49
N VAL A 97 -4.20 -8.65 -4.98
CA VAL A 97 -2.94 -8.90 -5.69
C VAL A 97 -3.18 -9.63 -7.01
N GLU A 98 -4.06 -10.64 -7.04
CA GLU A 98 -4.41 -11.34 -8.29
C GLU A 98 -5.09 -10.40 -9.30
N ARG A 99 -5.96 -9.50 -8.85
CA ARG A 99 -6.64 -8.51 -9.70
C ARG A 99 -5.70 -7.47 -10.28
N LEU A 100 -4.75 -7.00 -9.49
CA LEU A 100 -3.81 -5.94 -9.90
C LEU A 100 -2.59 -6.48 -10.67
N GLY A 101 -2.21 -7.73 -10.45
CA GLY A 101 -1.00 -8.33 -11.03
C GLY A 101 0.25 -7.51 -10.68
N ASP A 102 1.05 -7.16 -11.68
CA ASP A 102 2.27 -6.37 -11.48
C ASP A 102 2.01 -5.00 -10.83
N ASN A 103 0.81 -4.43 -11.02
CA ASN A 103 0.43 -3.14 -10.40
C ASN A 103 0.19 -3.24 -8.89
N ALA A 104 0.17 -4.44 -8.32
CA ALA A 104 0.07 -4.63 -6.88
C ALA A 104 1.36 -4.22 -6.15
N SER A 105 2.49 -4.18 -6.86
CA SER A 105 3.83 -3.96 -6.32
C SER A 105 4.24 -2.49 -6.41
N TRP A 106 5.11 -2.05 -5.49
CA TRP A 106 5.72 -0.73 -5.47
C TRP A 106 7.25 -0.82 -5.56
N LYS A 107 7.83 -0.02 -6.46
CA LYS A 107 9.28 0.01 -6.71
C LYS A 107 9.83 -1.39 -7.02
N ASN A 108 11.05 -1.68 -6.56
CA ASN A 108 11.83 -2.90 -6.81
C ASN A 108 11.24 -4.16 -6.14
N SER A 109 9.93 -4.21 -5.91
CA SER A 109 9.19 -5.36 -5.41
C SER A 109 8.55 -6.12 -6.56
N LYS A 110 8.40 -7.43 -6.37
CA LYS A 110 7.74 -8.33 -7.32
C LYS A 110 6.80 -9.23 -6.53
N MET A 111 5.59 -8.72 -6.30
CA MET A 111 4.55 -9.43 -5.57
C MET A 111 3.83 -10.40 -6.50
N ARG A 112 3.54 -11.59 -5.99
CA ARG A 112 2.79 -12.63 -6.70
C ARG A 112 2.06 -13.51 -5.70
N VAL A 113 0.95 -14.08 -6.11
CA VAL A 113 0.28 -15.14 -5.35
C VAL A 113 0.86 -16.49 -5.76
N VAL A 114 1.20 -17.30 -4.78
CA VAL A 114 1.71 -18.67 -4.98
C VAL A 114 0.83 -19.66 -4.24
N GLU A 115 0.75 -20.88 -4.77
CA GLU A 115 0.02 -21.99 -4.17
C GLU A 115 0.99 -22.92 -3.44
N LEU A 116 0.73 -23.14 -2.16
CA LEU A 116 1.45 -24.08 -1.31
C LEU A 116 0.70 -25.41 -1.26
N GLN A 117 1.43 -26.50 -1.52
CA GLN A 117 0.95 -27.86 -1.24
C GLN A 117 1.06 -28.12 0.27
N GLU A 118 -0.04 -28.53 0.88
CA GLU A 118 -0.02 -29.04 2.26
C GLU A 118 0.45 -30.49 2.17
N ASN A 119 1.62 -30.78 2.75
CA ASN A 119 2.13 -32.15 2.91
C ASN A 119 1.39 -32.87 4.04
#